data_AF-A0A9D3MFW8-F1
#
_entry.id   AF-A0A9D3MFW8-F1
#
_cell.length_a   1.000
_cell.length_b   1.000
_cell.length_c   1.000
_cell.angle_alpha   90.00
_cell.angle_beta   90.00
_cell.angle_gamma   90.00
#
_symmetry.space_group_name_H-M   'P 1'
#
loop_
_entity.id
_entity.type
_entity.pdbx_description
1 polymer ?
#
loop_
_entity_poly.entity_id
_entity_poly.type
_entity_poly.pdbx_seq_one_letter_code
_entity_poly.pdbx_strand_id
1 'polypeptide(L)'
;MDICRIEAFREQVVIAIKAPEETRLEVPTPKEDGIQIHLKGSRGPISVLMCETGGQDSERAAGGSFSTLEESRIHTTPLLKDKSTLPPSVKTP
;
A
#
# COMPACT_ATOMS: atom_id res chain seq x y z
N MET A 1 14.42 6.70 15.06
CA MET A 1 15.07 5.43 14.66
C MET A 1 14.54 5.09 13.28
N ASP A 2 15.41 4.77 12.33
CA ASP A 2 14.99 4.45 10.96
C ASP A 2 14.53 3.00 10.86
N ILE A 3 13.50 2.73 10.05
CA ILE A 3 12.93 1.38 9.88
C ILE A 3 13.99 0.38 9.38
N CYS A 4 14.90 0.80 8.50
CA CYS A 4 15.98 -0.04 7.97
C CYS A 4 17.00 -0.49 9.02
N ARG A 5 16.98 0.09 10.23
CA ARG A 5 17.88 -0.28 11.34
C ARG A 5 17.23 -1.26 12.32
N ILE A 6 15.98 -1.63 12.10
CA ILE A 6 15.26 -2.58 12.97
C ILE A 6 15.66 -3.99 12.55
N GLU A 7 16.42 -4.67 13.39
CA GLU A 7 16.96 -6.01 13.09
C GLU A 7 15.88 -7.03 12.72
N ALA A 8 14.69 -6.94 13.33
CA ALA A 8 13.57 -7.84 13.07
C ALA A 8 13.05 -7.80 11.62
N PHE A 9 13.31 -6.71 10.88
CA PHE A 9 12.87 -6.57 9.50
C PHE A 9 13.96 -6.89 8.49
N ARG A 10 15.20 -7.19 8.94
CA ARG A 10 16.33 -7.42 8.04
C ARG A 10 16.04 -8.48 6.98
N GLU A 11 16.50 -8.22 5.75
CA GLU A 11 16.28 -9.08 4.57
C GLU A 11 14.80 -9.24 4.19
N GLN A 12 13.94 -8.32 4.63
CA GLN A 12 12.53 -8.23 4.25
C GLN A 12 12.23 -6.93 3.49
N VAL A 13 11.07 -6.91 2.82
CA VAL A 13 10.52 -5.69 2.22
C VAL A 13 9.53 -5.09 3.20
N VAL A 14 9.75 -3.83 3.58
CA VAL A 14 8.82 -3.08 4.42
C VAL A 14 8.02 -2.11 3.57
N ILE A 15 6.70 -2.16 3.69
CA ILE A 15 5.78 -1.23 3.03
C ILE A 15 5.25 -0.26 4.08
N ALA A 16 5.60 1.02 3.96
CA ALA A 16 5.10 2.10 4.80
C ALA A 16 3.93 2.81 4.11
N ILE A 17 2.81 2.93 4.82
CA ILE A 17 1.58 3.56 4.32
C ILE A 17 1.30 4.80 5.15
N LYS A 18 1.27 5.97 4.50
CA LYS A 18 0.80 7.22 5.09
C LYS A 18 -0.56 7.55 4.50
N ALA A 19 -1.57 7.63 5.34
CA ALA A 19 -2.95 7.85 4.91
C ALA A 19 -3.74 8.67 5.94
N PRO A 20 -4.86 9.30 5.52
CA PRO A 20 -5.81 9.95 6.44
C PRO A 20 -6.40 8.97 7.45
N GLU A 21 -6.90 9.49 8.58
CA GLU A 21 -7.41 8.72 9.72
C GLU A 21 -8.55 7.76 9.34
N GLU A 22 -9.43 8.13 8.41
CA GLU A 22 -10.56 7.27 8.01
C GLU A 22 -10.23 6.31 6.85
N THR A 23 -8.94 6.05 6.60
CA THR A 23 -8.50 5.09 5.59
C THR A 23 -8.77 3.67 6.03
N ARG A 24 -9.40 2.88 5.16
CA ARG A 24 -9.64 1.45 5.39
C ARG A 24 -8.58 0.62 4.69
N LEU A 25 -8.05 -0.36 5.40
CA LEU A 25 -7.18 -1.40 4.87
C LEU A 25 -7.92 -2.74 5.00
N GLU A 26 -8.06 -3.44 3.89
CA GLU A 26 -8.62 -4.79 3.85
C GLU A 26 -7.59 -5.73 3.24
N VAL A 27 -7.45 -6.93 3.81
CA VAL A 27 -6.63 -8.02 3.27
C VAL A 27 -7.58 -9.14 2.87
N PRO A 28 -8.01 -9.21 1.60
CA PRO A 28 -8.85 -10.30 1.12
C PRO A 28 -8.15 -11.65 1.28
N THR A 29 -8.95 -12.72 1.26
CA THR A 29 -8.41 -14.08 1.21
C THR A 29 -7.44 -14.21 0.03
N PRO A 30 -6.22 -14.75 0.24
CA PRO A 30 -5.27 -14.99 -0.83
C PRO A 30 -5.88 -15.82 -1.95
N LYS A 31 -5.55 -15.46 -3.18
CA LYS A 31 -5.98 -16.15 -4.39
C LYS A 31 -4.76 -16.80 -5.05
N GLU A 32 -5.00 -17.52 -6.15
CA GLU A 32 -3.95 -18.18 -6.92
C GLU A 32 -2.92 -17.19 -7.49
N ASP A 33 -3.32 -15.94 -7.75
CA ASP A 33 -2.47 -14.84 -8.21
C ASP A 33 -1.69 -14.13 -7.08
N GLY A 34 -1.93 -14.49 -5.81
CA GLY A 34 -1.16 -14.00 -4.66
C GLY A 34 -2.01 -13.29 -3.60
N ILE A 35 -1.32 -12.48 -2.77
CA ILE A 35 -1.92 -11.71 -1.69
C ILE A 35 -2.26 -10.31 -2.19
N GLN A 36 -3.46 -9.84 -1.85
CA GLN A 36 -3.93 -8.50 -2.21
C GLN A 36 -4.13 -7.67 -0.94
N ILE A 37 -3.90 -6.35 -1.06
CA ILE A 37 -4.21 -5.38 -0.01
C ILE A 37 -5.04 -4.29 -0.67
N HIS A 38 -6.23 -4.02 -0.12
CA HIS A 38 -7.10 -2.95 -0.59
C HIS A 38 -7.00 -1.76 0.35
N LEU A 39 -6.63 -0.60 -0.19
CA LEU A 39 -6.56 0.66 0.54
C LEU A 39 -7.65 1.61 0.03
N LYS A 40 -8.54 2.05 0.91
CA LYS A 40 -9.63 2.97 0.58
C LYS A 40 -9.57 4.20 1.47
N GLY A 41 -9.12 5.31 0.90
CA GLY A 41 -9.09 6.62 1.55
C GLY A 41 -10.44 7.33 1.50
N SER A 42 -10.65 8.25 2.45
CA SER A 42 -11.82 9.13 2.53
C SER A 42 -11.53 10.51 1.91
N ARG A 43 -10.56 11.23 2.48
CA ARG A 43 -10.25 12.64 2.23
C ARG A 43 -8.74 12.84 2.18
N GLY A 44 -8.19 12.79 0.97
CA GLY A 44 -6.78 13.07 0.73
C GLY A 44 -6.01 11.88 0.16
N PRO A 45 -4.74 12.12 -0.22
CA PRO A 45 -3.91 11.11 -0.86
C PRO A 45 -3.44 10.06 0.14
N ILE A 46 -3.22 8.85 -0.37
CA ILE A 46 -2.49 7.79 0.31
C ILE A 46 -1.09 7.75 -0.30
N SER A 47 -0.07 7.85 0.53
CA SER A 47 1.33 7.67 0.09
C SER A 47 1.81 6.29 0.52
N VAL A 48 2.33 5.53 -0.44
CA VAL A 48 2.90 4.21 -0.20
C VAL A 48 4.38 4.26 -0.55
N LEU A 49 5.20 3.81 0.39
CA LEU A 49 6.64 3.86 0.35
C LEU A 49 7.18 2.47 0.65
N MET A 50 8.30 2.10 0.03
CA MET A 50 8.92 0.80 0.27
C MET A 50 10.37 0.94 0.71
N CYS A 51 10.78 0.09 1.65
CA CYS A 51 12.18 -0.02 2.05
C CYS A 51 12.61 -1.49 1.95
N GLU A 52 13.62 -1.76 1.14
CA GLU A 52 14.32 -3.04 1.15
C GLU A 52 15.46 -2.92 2.17
N THR A 53 15.34 -3.64 3.29
CA THR A 53 16.38 -3.60 4.32
C THR A 53 17.44 -4.66 3.99
N GLY A 54 18.52 -4.22 3.33
CA GLY A 54 19.64 -5.06 2.94
C GLY A 54 20.33 -5.77 4.11
N GLY A 55 21.10 -6.82 3.78
CA GLY A 55 21.98 -7.50 4.73
C GLY A 55 23.18 -6.65 5.14
N GLN A 56 23.94 -7.14 6.13
CA GLN A 56 25.06 -6.47 6.82
C GLN A 56 26.07 -5.70 5.94
N ASP A 57 26.23 -6.04 4.66
CA ASP A 57 27.22 -5.41 3.77
C ASP A 57 26.71 -4.14 3.06
N SER A 58 25.46 -3.72 3.31
CA SER A 58 24.88 -2.51 2.74
C SER A 58 25.13 -1.24 3.56
N GLU A 59 26.27 -1.14 4.26
CA GLU A 59 26.70 0.09 4.94
C GLU A 59 27.04 1.23 3.96
N ARG A 60 27.14 0.93 2.64
CA ARG A 60 27.45 1.92 1.59
C ARG A 60 26.24 2.57 0.93
N ALA A 61 25.02 2.08 1.17
CA ALA A 61 23.82 2.83 0.87
C ALA A 61 23.41 3.57 2.15
N ALA A 62 24.05 4.72 2.39
CA ALA A 62 23.73 5.59 3.50
C ALA A 62 22.25 5.98 3.45
N GLY A 63 21.46 5.37 4.34
CA GLY A 63 20.02 5.57 4.45
C GLY A 63 19.23 4.62 3.56
N GLY A 64 18.39 3.79 4.17
CA GLY A 64 17.36 3.07 3.42
C GLY A 64 16.47 4.11 2.74
N SER A 65 16.70 4.37 1.47
CA SER A 65 15.87 5.29 0.71
C SER A 65 14.55 4.60 0.45
N PHE A 66 13.46 5.21 0.91
CA PHE A 66 12.15 4.73 0.52
C PHE A 66 11.96 4.95 -0.98
N SER A 67 11.67 3.88 -1.72
CA SER A 67 11.26 3.97 -3.13
C SER A 67 9.75 4.11 -3.23
N THR A 68 9.30 4.72 -4.33
CA THR A 68 7.88 4.85 -4.62
C THR A 68 7.33 3.56 -5.25
N LEU A 69 6.00 3.44 -5.35
CA LEU A 69 5.38 2.32 -6.06
C LEU A 69 5.71 2.27 -7.55
N GLU A 70 6.06 3.40 -8.18
CA GLU A 70 6.37 3.44 -9.61
C GLU A 70 7.70 2.74 -9.94
N GLU A 71 8.64 2.75 -8.99
CA GLU A 71 9.96 2.11 -9.10
C GLU A 71 9.93 0.66 -8.59
N SER A 72 8.76 0.21 -8.10
CA SER A 72 8.58 -1.06 -7.42
C SER A 72 8.16 -2.20 -8.36
N ARG A 73 8.35 -3.44 -7.88
CA ARG A 73 7.71 -4.65 -8.43
C ARG A 73 6.26 -4.84 -7.97
N ILE A 74 5.74 -3.97 -7.11
CA ILE A 74 4.35 -4.01 -6.63
C ILE A 74 3.45 -3.41 -7.71
N HIS A 75 2.53 -4.23 -8.20
CA HIS A 75 1.47 -3.77 -9.09
C HIS A 75 0.31 -3.18 -8.28
N THR A 76 -0.19 -2.02 -8.71
CA THR A 76 -1.36 -1.39 -8.11
C THR A 76 -2.42 -1.09 -9.17
N THR A 77 -3.68 -1.20 -8.78
CA THR A 77 -4.83 -0.84 -9.61
C THR A 77 -5.81 -0.02 -8.78
N PRO A 78 -6.49 0.98 -9.36
CA PRO A 78 -7.52 1.71 -8.64
C PRO A 78 -8.65 0.78 -8.21
N LEU A 79 -9.07 0.86 -6.95
CA LEU A 79 -10.29 0.18 -6.49
C LEU A 79 -11.48 0.80 -7.22
N LEU A 80 -12.21 -0.02 -7.99
CA LEU A 80 -13.48 0.39 -8.58
C LEU A 80 -14.42 0.81 -7.45
N LYS A 81 -14.94 2.04 -7.49
CA LYS A 81 -15.99 2.47 -6.57
C LYS A 81 -17.19 1.54 -6.76
N ASP A 82 -17.65 0.91 -5.67
CA ASP A 82 -18.94 0.23 -5.63
C ASP A 82 -20.02 1.13 -6.27
N LYS A 83 -20.72 0.59 -7.26
CA LYS A 83 -21.86 1.23 -7.94
C LYS A 83 -23.13 1.24 -7.06
N SER A 84 -23.02 1.53 -5.77
CA SER A 84 -24.15 1.57 -4.84
C SER A 84 -24.71 2.98 -4.61
N THR A 85 -24.86 3.76 -5.68
CA THR A 85 -25.75 4.93 -5.70
C THR A 85 -26.31 5.13 -7.10
N LEU A 86 -27.20 4.23 -7.52
CA LEU A 86 -28.22 4.61 -8.49
C LEU A 86 -29.41 5.16 -7.67
N PRO A 87 -29.87 6.42 -7.87
CA PRO A 87 -31.19 6.79 -7.39
C PRO A 87 -32.21 5.87 -8.08
N PRO A 88 -33.27 5.43 -7.39
CA PRO A 88 -34.31 4.65 -8.05
C PRO A 88 -34.88 5.49 -9.19
N SER A 89 -34.78 4.98 -10.42
CA SER A 89 -35.44 5.56 -11.58
C SER A 89 -36.94 5.60 -11.29
N VAL A 90 -37.44 6.78 -10.94
CA VAL A 90 -38.88 7.02 -10.82
C VAL A 90 -39.47 6.90 -12.22
N LYS A 91 -40.09 5.76 -12.51
CA LYS A 91 -40.90 5.59 -13.70
C LYS A 91 -42.29 6.15 -13.38
N THR A 92 -42.49 7.43 -13.70
CA THR A 92 -43.79 8.09 -13.64
C THR A 92 -44.59 7.69 -14.89
N PRO A 93 -45.92 7.47 -14.77
CA PRO A 93 -46.77 6.86 -15.81
C PRO A 93 -46.91 7.68 -17.10
#